data_AF-A0A150H288-F1
#
_entry.id   AF-A0A150H288-F1
#
_cell.length_a   1.000
_cell.length_b   1.000
_cell.length_c   1.000
_cell.angle_alpha   90.00
_cell.angle_beta   90.00
_cell.angle_gamma   90.00
#
_symmetry.space_group_name_H-M   'P 1'
#
loop_
_entity.id
_entity.type
_entity.pdbx_description
1 polymer ?
#
loop_
_entity_poly.entity_id
_entity_poly.type
_entity_poly.pdbx_seq_one_letter_code
_entity_poly.pdbx_strand_id
1 'polypeptide(L)'
;MAQPAQPRGASRIWAQLPPELENHIISFLEPNDVACGLRLVNQAAAELLRGPCHTIIRLSQPVPNASFARRWAGPEATRGLTLRRRRELLRLTASSGSLPNLQAAVHAACCTLTPDVAAAAAAGGHLGVCQWLRQHDESSLGERLDQLGALTAAAGGGHRQMCEWLLANGFPWSWAAVEAAARCGHVGLAKRLLSHLPPTSRRPEGDCWLVWVAEGCDLPALKREWGAAAASLGTSIAATLTQPQSGVVPAPPATAAPLPPRRAASALAAAAGSPTPDWAAKVEWLESQGCPRSALAARAAATRPNALQRLVWLRGRGYTLDAPAAVVAARRGDAATLEYLLAEASARPAATAATAAAAGGHLAALRALHAEGCLIDTEEVVAAAARGGHVDVLAWLEDVLGGGTAALVFRGARTLCAAAESGSVELLAWLRERGCSWDAGVWVAAAEGGCEEALEWLATQGCPMTQDRGCVAHIRAAWRGDLATLRCLHRQAVPRGPPGAVLSHAVQFAPLPVVRWLLLEDGGAAGGPDGDESGGGLIREARVRALRRPGAEGVEVRRLLLRAERRAQAAQRAAVLGRCRRLLDSLVGVWRLAR
;
A
#
# COMPACT_ATOMS: atom_id res chain seq x y z
N MET A 1 10.15 -14.19 54.66
CA MET A 1 9.33 -13.06 54.19
C MET A 1 10.21 -12.15 53.37
N ALA A 2 10.16 -12.25 52.04
CA ALA A 2 10.89 -11.34 51.17
C ALA A 2 10.13 -10.00 51.14
N GLN A 3 10.81 -8.89 51.46
CA GLN A 3 10.24 -7.55 51.37
C GLN A 3 9.82 -7.25 49.91
N PRO A 4 8.66 -6.61 49.68
CA PRO A 4 8.27 -6.20 48.33
C PRO A 4 9.26 -5.15 47.82
N ALA A 5 9.76 -5.37 46.59
CA ALA A 5 10.70 -4.49 45.94
C ALA A 5 10.17 -3.05 45.89
N GLN A 6 10.94 -2.10 46.38
CA GLN A 6 10.57 -0.69 46.35
C GLN A 6 10.41 -0.21 44.90
N PRO A 7 9.34 0.54 44.56
CA PRO A 7 9.15 1.09 43.22
C PRO A 7 10.31 2.02 42.83
N ARG A 8 10.86 1.83 41.62
CA ARG A 8 11.96 2.64 41.05
C ARG A 8 11.56 4.12 41.00
N GLY A 9 12.52 5.04 41.17
CA GLY A 9 12.30 6.47 41.44
C GLY A 9 11.24 7.19 40.60
N ALA A 10 11.12 6.88 39.30
CA ALA A 10 10.09 7.48 38.44
C ALA A 10 8.66 7.09 38.84
N SER A 11 8.37 5.84 39.20
CA SER A 11 7.00 5.42 39.55
C SER A 11 6.53 5.95 40.91
N ARG A 12 7.47 6.27 41.81
CA ARG A 12 7.18 6.98 43.07
C ARG A 12 6.78 8.43 42.85
N ILE A 13 7.44 9.13 41.92
CA ILE A 13 7.15 10.54 41.61
C ILE A 13 5.77 10.66 40.97
N TRP A 14 5.44 9.79 40.02
CA TRP A 14 4.11 9.80 39.38
C TRP A 14 2.96 9.50 40.34
N ALA A 15 3.15 8.58 41.30
CA ALA A 15 2.13 8.29 42.31
C ALA A 15 1.87 9.46 43.30
N GLN A 16 2.71 10.50 43.28
CA GLN A 16 2.60 11.68 44.15
C GLN A 16 2.14 12.94 43.40
N LEU A 17 1.92 12.86 42.08
CA LEU A 17 1.48 13.99 41.28
C LEU A 17 -0.05 14.19 41.39
N PRO A 18 -0.53 15.43 41.59
CA PRO A 18 -1.94 15.77 41.44
C PRO A 18 -2.46 15.48 40.02
N PRO A 19 -3.71 15.04 39.86
CA PRO A 19 -4.28 14.69 38.55
C PRO A 19 -4.33 15.87 37.57
N GLU A 20 -4.37 17.12 38.06
CA GLU A 20 -4.28 18.32 37.23
C GLU A 20 -2.89 18.46 36.58
N LEU A 21 -1.84 18.15 37.33
CA LEU A 21 -0.46 18.16 36.82
C LEU A 21 -0.21 16.97 35.88
N GLU A 22 -0.81 15.81 36.14
CA GLU A 22 -0.74 14.66 35.23
C GLU A 22 -1.37 14.99 33.87
N ASN A 23 -2.59 15.55 33.86
CA ASN A 23 -3.25 15.97 32.62
C ASN A 23 -2.47 17.07 31.89
N HIS A 24 -1.84 17.98 32.62
CA HIS A 24 -0.98 18.99 32.03
C HIS A 24 0.25 18.37 31.37
N ILE A 25 0.94 17.42 32.02
CA ILE A 25 2.09 16.72 31.42
C ILE A 25 1.66 15.91 30.20
N ILE A 26 0.52 15.20 30.26
CA ILE A 26 -0.03 14.44 29.13
C ILE A 26 -0.26 15.36 27.92
N SER A 27 -0.72 16.60 28.14
CA SER A 27 -0.97 17.56 27.05
C SER A 27 0.28 17.99 26.27
N PHE A 28 1.48 17.79 26.83
CA PHE A 28 2.75 18.09 26.17
C PHE A 28 3.39 16.87 25.49
N LEU A 29 2.85 15.67 25.70
CA LEU A 29 3.43 14.44 25.16
C LEU A 29 2.72 14.03 23.88
N GLU A 30 3.49 13.46 22.96
CA GLU A 30 2.93 12.86 21.77
C GLU A 30 2.07 11.64 22.15
N PRO A 31 0.98 11.33 21.41
CA PRO A 31 0.07 10.23 21.75
C PRO A 31 0.78 8.89 21.93
N ASN A 32 1.82 8.63 21.14
CA ASN A 32 2.62 7.40 21.23
C ASN A 32 3.53 7.37 22.46
N ASP A 33 4.02 8.52 22.95
CA ASP A 33 4.83 8.60 24.18
C ASP A 33 3.97 8.30 25.40
N VAL A 34 2.73 8.79 25.40
CA VAL A 34 1.74 8.46 26.44
C VAL A 34 1.45 6.95 26.44
N ALA A 35 1.19 6.37 25.26
CA ALA A 35 0.85 4.96 25.12
C ALA A 35 2.02 4.01 25.44
N CYS A 36 3.25 4.37 25.05
CA CYS A 36 4.45 3.54 25.21
C CYS A 36 5.21 3.78 26.51
N GLY A 37 5.02 4.95 27.14
CA GLY A 37 5.76 5.40 28.31
C GLY A 37 4.85 5.55 29.51
N LEU A 38 4.10 6.66 29.57
CA LEU A 38 3.33 7.04 30.76
C LEU A 38 2.35 5.97 31.23
N ARG A 39 1.61 5.37 30.30
CA ARG A 39 0.65 4.31 30.61
C ARG A 39 1.31 3.09 31.26
N LEU A 40 2.59 2.83 31.00
CA LEU A 40 3.34 1.69 31.52
C LEU A 40 4.08 1.97 32.83
N VAL A 41 3.92 3.17 33.42
CA VAL A 41 4.64 3.57 34.64
C VAL A 41 4.12 2.86 35.89
N ASN A 42 2.79 2.77 36.06
CA ASN A 42 2.14 2.06 37.17
C ASN A 42 0.67 1.72 36.82
N GLN A 43 -0.01 0.99 37.71
CA GLN A 43 -1.40 0.59 37.49
C GLN A 43 -2.33 1.81 37.41
N ALA A 44 -2.20 2.80 38.30
CA ALA A 44 -3.07 3.99 38.33
C ALA A 44 -3.04 4.77 37.00
N ALA A 45 -1.85 4.98 36.44
CA ALA A 45 -1.66 5.60 35.13
C ALA A 45 -2.31 4.76 34.01
N ALA A 46 -2.21 3.44 34.09
CA ALA A 46 -2.91 2.55 33.16
C ALA A 46 -4.44 2.62 33.28
N GLU A 47 -4.98 2.94 34.46
CA GLU A 47 -6.42 3.12 34.67
C GLU A 47 -6.92 4.47 34.15
N LEU A 48 -6.16 5.54 34.41
CA LEU A 48 -6.44 6.88 33.89
C LEU A 48 -6.40 6.90 32.35
N LEU A 49 -5.49 6.13 31.75
CA LEU A 49 -5.18 6.14 30.32
C LEU A 49 -5.78 4.93 29.56
N ARG A 50 -7.01 4.53 29.90
CA ARG A 50 -7.71 3.41 29.23
C ARG A 50 -8.31 3.76 27.87
N GLY A 51 -8.48 5.04 27.57
CA GLY A 51 -9.08 5.51 26.33
C GLY A 51 -8.29 5.06 25.08
N PRO A 52 -8.96 4.88 23.92
CA PRO A 52 -8.30 4.43 22.68
C PRO A 52 -7.18 5.36 22.21
N CYS A 53 -7.27 6.66 22.52
CA CYS A 53 -6.22 7.65 22.24
C CYS A 53 -4.90 7.40 23.00
N HIS A 54 -4.94 6.66 24.11
CA HIS A 54 -3.78 6.36 24.95
C HIS A 54 -3.37 4.88 24.91
N THR A 55 -4.12 4.05 24.18
CA THR A 55 -3.84 2.62 24.06
C THR A 55 -3.41 2.19 22.67
N ILE A 56 -3.78 2.95 21.64
CA ILE A 56 -3.43 2.67 20.24
C ILE A 56 -2.14 3.38 19.88
N ILE A 57 -1.11 2.61 19.49
CA ILE A 57 0.13 3.15 18.93
C ILE A 57 -0.07 3.40 17.44
N ARG A 58 0.12 4.63 16.99
CA ARG A 58 0.02 5.03 15.58
C ARG A 58 1.40 5.07 14.96
N LEU A 59 1.73 4.08 14.14
CA LEU A 59 3.05 3.98 13.49
C LEU A 59 3.35 5.11 12.50
N SER A 60 2.34 5.83 12.02
CA SER A 60 2.50 7.04 11.20
C SER A 60 2.95 8.27 11.99
N GLN A 61 3.00 8.18 13.31
CA GLN A 61 3.54 9.20 14.21
C GLN A 61 4.82 8.68 14.87
N PRO A 62 5.73 9.56 15.32
CA PRO A 62 6.95 9.13 16.00
C PRO A 62 6.65 8.17 17.15
N VAL A 63 7.35 7.04 17.19
CA VAL A 63 7.26 6.06 18.28
C VAL A 63 8.63 6.02 18.97
N PRO A 64 8.70 6.00 20.31
CA PRO A 64 9.95 5.80 21.02
C PRO A 64 10.75 4.60 20.50
N ASN A 65 12.01 4.82 20.14
CA ASN A 65 12.82 3.81 19.44
C ASN A 65 12.92 2.49 20.20
N ALA A 66 13.03 2.54 21.54
CA ALA A 66 13.09 1.34 22.37
C ALA A 66 11.79 0.51 22.31
N SER A 67 10.64 1.19 22.30
CA SER A 67 9.31 0.55 22.22
C SER A 67 9.06 -0.03 20.85
N PHE A 68 9.46 0.68 19.79
CA PHE A 68 9.42 0.18 18.43
C PHE A 68 10.31 -1.06 18.26
N ALA A 69 11.58 -0.98 18.69
CA ALA A 69 12.54 -2.07 18.59
C ALA A 69 12.08 -3.32 19.34
N ARG A 70 11.49 -3.18 20.54
CA ARG A 70 10.94 -4.30 21.31
C ARG A 70 9.90 -5.11 20.53
N ARG A 71 9.09 -4.44 19.71
CA ARG A 71 8.05 -5.11 18.91
C ARG A 71 8.57 -5.61 17.56
N TRP A 72 9.43 -4.83 16.90
CA TRP A 72 9.73 -5.02 15.48
C TRP A 72 11.15 -5.44 15.15
N ALA A 73 12.12 -5.31 16.06
CA ALA A 73 13.52 -5.64 15.75
C ALA A 73 13.84 -7.14 15.81
N GLY A 74 12.93 -7.97 16.33
CA GLY A 74 13.13 -9.41 16.40
C GLY A 74 13.02 -10.10 15.02
N PRO A 75 13.78 -11.18 14.76
CA PRO A 75 13.78 -11.87 13.47
C PRO A 75 12.43 -12.50 13.09
N GLU A 76 11.57 -12.77 14.08
CA GLU A 76 10.24 -13.36 13.86
C GLU A 76 9.11 -12.31 13.89
N ALA A 77 9.43 -11.04 14.13
CA ALA A 77 8.42 -10.00 14.37
C ALA A 77 7.46 -9.76 13.20
N THR A 78 7.88 -10.06 11.98
CA THR A 78 7.09 -9.87 10.75
C THR A 78 6.66 -11.18 10.09
N ARG A 79 6.88 -12.33 10.75
CA ARG A 79 6.65 -13.67 10.20
C ARG A 79 5.17 -13.92 9.87
N GLY A 80 4.27 -13.48 10.76
CA GLY A 80 2.81 -13.54 10.57
C GLY A 80 2.23 -12.40 9.72
N LEU A 81 3.07 -11.49 9.20
CA LEU A 81 2.61 -10.41 8.34
C LEU A 81 2.72 -10.83 6.88
N THR A 82 1.69 -10.53 6.09
CA THR A 82 1.77 -10.60 4.61
C THR A 82 2.75 -9.55 4.07
N LEU A 83 3.22 -9.73 2.83
CA LEU A 83 4.07 -8.74 2.16
C LEU A 83 3.41 -7.35 2.11
N ARG A 84 2.08 -7.31 1.91
CA ARG A 84 1.30 -6.06 1.94
C ARG A 84 1.43 -5.37 3.30
N ARG A 85 1.27 -6.11 4.40
CA ARG A 85 1.38 -5.58 5.77
C ARG A 85 2.81 -5.19 6.13
N ARG A 86 3.82 -5.95 5.69
CA ARG A 86 5.25 -5.57 5.85
C ARG A 86 5.57 -4.26 5.11
N ARG A 87 5.07 -4.08 3.88
CA ARG A 87 5.20 -2.80 3.15
C ARG A 87 4.47 -1.66 3.84
N GLU A 88 3.29 -1.92 4.39
CA GLU A 88 2.55 -0.92 5.16
C GLU A 88 3.31 -0.48 6.43
N LEU A 89 3.92 -1.41 7.15
CA LEU A 89 4.82 -1.11 8.27
C LEU A 89 5.94 -0.16 7.84
N LEU A 90 6.58 -0.42 6.70
CA LEU A 90 7.62 0.48 6.15
C LEU A 90 7.05 1.86 5.79
N ARG A 91 5.90 1.92 5.12
CA ARG A 91 5.24 3.19 4.73
C ARG A 91 4.88 4.04 5.94
N LEU A 92 4.24 3.45 6.95
CA LEU A 92 3.84 4.15 8.17
C LEU A 92 5.06 4.62 8.96
N THR A 93 6.08 3.77 9.10
CA THR A 93 7.31 4.17 9.80
C THR A 93 8.03 5.29 9.06
N ALA A 94 8.04 5.28 7.73
CA ALA A 94 8.60 6.36 6.93
C ALA A 94 7.81 7.68 7.06
N SER A 95 6.48 7.63 7.13
CA SER A 95 5.66 8.84 7.37
C SER A 95 5.81 9.41 8.78
N SER A 96 6.29 8.61 9.75
CA SER A 96 6.61 9.11 11.10
C SER A 96 7.87 9.98 11.15
N GLY A 97 8.77 9.86 10.18
CA GLY A 97 10.06 10.55 10.17
C GLY A 97 11.15 9.96 11.05
N SER A 98 10.86 8.90 11.83
CA SER A 98 11.88 8.22 12.65
C SER A 98 12.78 7.33 11.78
N LEU A 99 13.94 7.88 11.38
CA LEU A 99 14.96 7.14 10.63
C LEU A 99 15.44 5.86 11.35
N PRO A 100 15.73 5.86 12.67
CA PRO A 100 16.16 4.65 13.37
C PRO A 100 15.10 3.53 13.34
N ASN A 101 13.82 3.89 13.52
CA ASN A 101 12.74 2.92 13.44
C ASN A 101 12.57 2.40 12.02
N LEU A 102 12.71 3.25 11.01
CA LEU A 102 12.64 2.82 9.62
C LEU A 102 13.76 1.83 9.29
N GLN A 103 14.99 2.09 9.73
CA GLN A 103 16.11 1.17 9.54
C GLN A 103 15.85 -0.20 10.18
N ALA A 104 15.34 -0.21 11.42
CA ALA A 104 14.93 -1.45 12.09
C ALA A 104 13.80 -2.18 11.34
N ALA A 105 12.80 -1.43 10.86
CA ALA A 105 11.68 -1.97 10.11
C ALA A 105 12.12 -2.57 8.77
N VAL A 106 13.04 -1.92 8.05
CA VAL A 106 13.60 -2.42 6.78
C VAL A 106 14.35 -3.72 6.99
N HIS A 107 15.14 -3.81 8.06
CA HIS A 107 15.82 -5.04 8.42
C HIS A 107 14.84 -6.19 8.71
N ALA A 108 13.82 -5.92 9.53
CA ALA A 108 12.82 -6.92 9.91
C ALA A 108 11.94 -7.35 8.72
N ALA A 109 11.46 -6.40 7.92
CA ALA A 109 10.53 -6.66 6.83
C ALA A 109 11.09 -7.56 5.72
N CYS A 110 12.43 -7.57 5.57
CA CYS A 110 13.15 -8.43 4.61
C CYS A 110 12.52 -8.41 3.21
N CYS A 111 12.04 -7.25 2.76
CA CYS A 111 11.46 -7.05 1.44
C CYS A 111 12.01 -5.78 0.81
N THR A 112 11.92 -5.71 -0.52
CA THR A 112 12.44 -4.59 -1.28
C THR A 112 11.67 -3.30 -0.98
N LEU A 113 12.41 -2.21 -0.80
CA LEU A 113 11.86 -0.88 -0.63
C LEU A 113 11.04 -0.51 -1.86
N THR A 114 9.83 0.01 -1.64
CA THR A 114 8.94 0.46 -2.72
C THR A 114 8.92 1.99 -2.79
N PRO A 115 8.64 2.58 -3.97
CA PRO A 115 8.54 4.04 -4.11
C PRO A 115 7.55 4.69 -3.13
N ASP A 116 6.52 3.94 -2.79
CA ASP A 116 5.51 4.25 -1.78
C ASP A 116 6.07 4.64 -0.40
N VAL A 117 7.19 4.05 0.03
CA VAL A 117 7.82 4.34 1.33
C VAL A 117 8.43 5.74 1.31
N ALA A 118 9.13 6.08 0.22
CA ALA A 118 9.70 7.41 0.06
C ALA A 118 8.62 8.47 -0.20
N ALA A 119 7.55 8.13 -0.93
CA ALA A 119 6.40 9.01 -1.09
C ALA A 119 5.75 9.32 0.28
N ALA A 120 5.63 8.32 1.17
CA ALA A 120 5.13 8.53 2.53
C ALA A 120 6.05 9.44 3.37
N ALA A 121 7.39 9.27 3.28
CA ALA A 121 8.34 10.18 3.92
C ALA A 121 8.27 11.61 3.34
N ALA A 122 8.15 11.74 2.03
CA ALA A 122 8.02 13.02 1.34
C ALA A 122 6.72 13.74 1.72
N ALA A 123 5.60 13.02 1.81
CA ALA A 123 4.31 13.52 2.29
C ALA A 123 4.34 13.99 3.75
N GLY A 124 5.28 13.50 4.57
CA GLY A 124 5.52 13.99 5.93
C GLY A 124 6.64 15.04 6.04
N GLY A 125 7.29 15.38 4.92
CA GLY A 125 8.36 16.39 4.89
C GLY A 125 9.69 15.91 5.48
N HIS A 126 9.88 14.60 5.63
CA HIS A 126 11.02 14.02 6.34
C HIS A 126 12.27 13.93 5.45
N LEU A 127 12.94 15.06 5.26
CA LEU A 127 14.11 15.19 4.36
C LEU A 127 15.22 14.18 4.67
N GLY A 128 15.56 13.98 5.94
CA GLY A 128 16.60 13.02 6.34
C GLY A 128 16.26 11.58 5.95
N VAL A 129 14.98 11.19 6.04
CA VAL A 129 14.51 9.86 5.60
C VAL A 129 14.60 9.74 4.08
N CYS A 130 14.15 10.75 3.32
CA CYS A 130 14.25 10.76 1.86
C CYS A 130 15.71 10.71 1.37
N GLN A 131 16.62 11.43 2.03
CA GLN A 131 18.05 11.40 1.75
C GLN A 131 18.65 10.02 2.02
N TRP A 132 18.33 9.42 3.17
CA TRP A 132 18.78 8.07 3.51
C TRP A 132 18.28 7.03 2.51
N LEU A 133 16.98 7.08 2.16
CA LEU A 133 16.37 6.18 1.16
C LEU A 133 17.05 6.31 -0.20
N ARG A 134 17.45 7.52 -0.62
CA ARG A 134 18.20 7.73 -1.87
C ARG A 134 19.60 7.15 -1.81
N GLN A 135 20.27 7.22 -0.66
CA GLN A 135 21.63 6.68 -0.49
C GLN A 135 21.66 5.15 -0.36
N HIS A 136 20.64 4.56 0.26
CA HIS A 136 20.53 3.11 0.52
C HIS A 136 19.73 2.38 -0.57
N ASP A 137 19.52 3.05 -1.70
CA ASP A 137 18.86 2.49 -2.85
C ASP A 137 19.79 1.52 -3.59
N GLU A 138 19.74 0.25 -3.22
CA GLU A 138 20.37 -0.82 -3.99
C GLU A 138 19.57 -1.21 -5.24
N SER A 139 18.36 -0.67 -5.40
CA SER A 139 17.54 -0.77 -6.62
C SER A 139 17.67 0.53 -7.41
N SER A 140 16.99 0.67 -8.53
CA SER A 140 16.78 1.97 -9.17
C SER A 140 15.57 2.68 -8.54
N LEU A 141 15.44 2.76 -7.21
CA LEU A 141 14.46 3.68 -6.62
C LEU A 141 14.75 5.10 -7.08
N GLY A 142 15.97 5.58 -7.26
CA GLY A 142 16.25 6.91 -7.81
C GLY A 142 15.46 7.19 -9.09
N GLU A 143 15.64 6.35 -10.12
CA GLU A 143 14.88 6.44 -11.39
C GLU A 143 13.37 6.13 -11.24
N ARG A 144 12.93 5.39 -10.20
CA ARG A 144 11.51 5.04 -9.97
C ARG A 144 10.78 5.99 -9.01
N LEU A 145 11.49 6.71 -8.16
CA LEU A 145 11.03 7.79 -7.29
C LEU A 145 10.71 9.00 -8.15
N ASP A 146 11.49 9.20 -9.22
CA ASP A 146 11.20 10.12 -10.32
C ASP A 146 9.89 9.77 -11.05
N GLN A 147 9.55 8.47 -11.16
CA GLN A 147 8.42 8.00 -11.98
C GLN A 147 7.05 8.01 -11.27
N LEU A 148 6.95 8.07 -9.94
CA LEU A 148 5.68 7.80 -9.24
C LEU A 148 5.33 8.75 -8.08
N GLY A 149 5.85 9.97 -8.08
CA GLY A 149 5.20 11.07 -7.37
C GLY A 149 5.72 11.41 -5.97
N ALA A 150 7.03 11.32 -5.73
CA ALA A 150 7.64 11.92 -4.52
C ALA A 150 7.34 13.43 -4.42
N LEU A 151 7.46 14.17 -5.55
CA LEU A 151 7.07 15.58 -5.62
C LEU A 151 5.57 15.75 -5.37
N THR A 152 4.74 14.87 -5.92
CA THR A 152 3.28 14.87 -5.70
C THR A 152 2.93 14.69 -4.23
N ALA A 153 3.59 13.75 -3.57
CA ALA A 153 3.39 13.46 -2.16
C ALA A 153 3.85 14.63 -1.27
N ALA A 154 5.05 15.17 -1.51
CA ALA A 154 5.55 16.36 -0.80
C ALA A 154 4.65 17.58 -0.98
N ALA A 155 4.16 17.79 -2.20
CA ALA A 155 3.24 18.89 -2.52
C ALA A 155 1.88 18.71 -1.82
N GLY A 156 1.34 17.50 -1.80
CA GLY A 156 0.13 17.15 -1.04
C GLY A 156 0.29 17.32 0.47
N GLY A 157 1.48 17.07 1.03
CA GLY A 157 1.79 17.37 2.43
C GLY A 157 2.12 18.84 2.73
N GLY A 158 2.20 19.69 1.70
CA GLY A 158 2.50 21.11 1.87
C GLY A 158 3.97 21.42 2.19
N HIS A 159 4.87 20.46 2.00
CA HIS A 159 6.27 20.57 2.41
C HIS A 159 7.12 21.29 1.36
N ARG A 160 7.09 22.62 1.39
CA ARG A 160 7.81 23.48 0.44
C ARG A 160 9.29 23.14 0.29
N GLN A 161 10.03 23.02 1.40
CA GLN A 161 11.47 22.75 1.37
C GLN A 161 11.78 21.40 0.73
N MET A 162 10.90 20.40 0.94
CA MET A 162 11.01 19.10 0.30
C MET A 162 10.79 19.21 -1.21
N CYS A 163 9.77 19.94 -1.66
CA CYS A 163 9.52 20.17 -3.09
C CYS A 163 10.69 20.87 -3.77
N GLU A 164 11.26 21.91 -3.14
CA GLU A 164 12.44 22.63 -3.65
C GLU A 164 13.65 21.70 -3.72
N TRP A 165 13.89 20.90 -2.69
CA TRP A 165 14.96 19.90 -2.69
C TRP A 165 14.78 18.85 -3.80
N LEU A 166 13.56 18.32 -3.99
CA LEU A 166 13.28 17.35 -5.06
C LEU A 166 13.58 17.93 -6.44
N LEU A 167 13.05 19.13 -6.75
CA LEU A 167 13.28 19.80 -8.03
C LEU A 167 14.77 20.08 -8.27
N ALA A 168 15.49 20.55 -7.23
CA ALA A 168 16.93 20.80 -7.32
C ALA A 168 17.77 19.54 -7.55
N ASN A 169 17.21 18.36 -7.23
CA ASN A 169 17.90 17.07 -7.35
C ASN A 169 17.53 16.28 -8.61
N GLY A 170 16.88 16.92 -9.58
CA GLY A 170 16.59 16.35 -10.90
C GLY A 170 15.25 15.61 -11.00
N PHE A 171 14.42 15.64 -9.95
CA PHE A 171 13.10 15.03 -9.99
C PHE A 171 12.19 15.78 -10.97
N PRO A 172 11.42 15.06 -11.81
CA PRO A 172 10.59 15.69 -12.82
C PRO A 172 9.46 16.49 -12.19
N TRP A 173 9.26 17.69 -12.71
CA TRP A 173 8.07 18.48 -12.43
C TRP A 173 6.82 17.76 -12.94
N SER A 174 5.70 17.80 -12.21
CA SER A 174 4.46 17.14 -12.62
C SER A 174 3.21 17.95 -12.27
N TRP A 175 2.20 17.88 -13.15
CA TRP A 175 0.87 18.43 -12.89
C TRP A 175 0.18 17.78 -11.70
N ALA A 176 0.44 16.48 -11.48
CA ALA A 176 -0.06 15.76 -10.32
C ALA A 176 0.37 16.42 -9.00
N ALA A 177 1.56 17.02 -8.93
CA ALA A 177 2.01 17.74 -7.75
C ALA A 177 1.27 19.05 -7.52
N VAL A 178 0.97 19.80 -8.58
CA VAL A 178 0.14 21.01 -8.48
C VAL A 178 -1.27 20.64 -8.01
N GLU A 179 -1.85 19.60 -8.60
CA GLU A 179 -3.16 19.06 -8.21
C GLU A 179 -3.18 18.64 -6.75
N ALA A 180 -2.22 17.82 -6.31
CA ALA A 180 -2.14 17.33 -4.93
C ALA A 180 -2.02 18.49 -3.92
N ALA A 181 -1.15 19.47 -4.18
CA ALA A 181 -1.04 20.65 -3.33
C ALA A 181 -2.37 21.40 -3.23
N ALA A 182 -3.08 21.64 -4.33
CA ALA A 182 -4.37 22.34 -4.32
C ALA A 182 -5.47 21.54 -3.59
N ARG A 183 -5.59 20.24 -3.88
CA ARG A 183 -6.57 19.32 -3.24
C ARG A 183 -6.32 19.12 -1.75
N CYS A 184 -5.12 19.37 -1.27
CA CYS A 184 -4.76 19.32 0.14
C CYS A 184 -4.74 20.70 0.83
N GLY A 185 -5.18 21.76 0.14
CA GLY A 185 -5.32 23.10 0.74
C GLY A 185 -4.08 24.00 0.63
N HIS A 186 -3.01 23.54 -0.01
CA HIS A 186 -1.75 24.26 -0.16
C HIS A 186 -1.70 25.12 -1.44
N VAL A 187 -2.69 25.99 -1.64
CA VAL A 187 -2.83 26.83 -2.87
C VAL A 187 -1.58 27.66 -3.16
N GLY A 188 -0.95 28.23 -2.14
CA GLY A 188 0.27 29.02 -2.30
C GLY A 188 1.44 28.19 -2.83
N LEU A 189 1.57 26.94 -2.37
CA LEU A 189 2.56 26.00 -2.88
C LEU A 189 2.23 25.55 -4.30
N ALA A 190 0.95 25.25 -4.59
CA ALA A 190 0.49 24.91 -5.93
C ALA A 190 0.80 26.01 -6.96
N LYS A 191 0.54 27.28 -6.61
CA LYS A 191 0.89 28.44 -7.45
C LYS A 191 2.40 28.61 -7.65
N ARG A 192 3.22 28.31 -6.64
CA ARG A 192 4.68 28.30 -6.79
C ARG A 192 5.16 27.17 -7.70
N LEU A 193 4.59 25.98 -7.57
CA LEU A 193 4.90 24.90 -8.50
C LEU A 193 4.52 25.27 -9.94
N LEU A 194 3.41 26.00 -10.14
CA LEU A 194 3.06 26.57 -11.44
C LEU A 194 4.09 27.60 -11.96
N SER A 195 4.73 28.39 -11.09
CA SER A 195 5.81 29.29 -11.54
C SER A 195 7.08 28.55 -11.99
N HIS A 196 7.22 27.27 -11.63
CA HIS A 196 8.30 26.39 -12.10
C HIS A 196 7.88 25.51 -13.30
N LEU A 197 6.76 25.82 -13.96
CA LEU A 197 6.24 25.08 -15.10
C LEU A 197 7.27 25.01 -16.25
N PRO A 198 7.70 23.82 -16.68
CA PRO A 198 8.54 23.67 -17.86
C PRO A 198 7.80 24.10 -19.14
N PRO A 199 8.48 24.73 -20.12
CA PRO A 199 7.84 25.20 -21.36
C PRO A 199 7.17 24.10 -22.20
N THR A 200 7.64 22.86 -22.08
CA THR A 200 7.14 21.69 -22.81
C THR A 200 5.90 21.05 -22.16
N SER A 201 5.55 21.45 -20.94
CA SER A 201 4.44 20.86 -20.20
C SER A 201 3.10 21.36 -20.74
N ARG A 202 2.36 20.46 -21.41
CA ARG A 202 0.97 20.74 -21.78
C ARG A 202 0.11 20.86 -20.53
N ARG A 203 -0.67 21.93 -20.45
CA ARG A 203 -1.72 22.08 -19.42
C ARG A 203 -2.74 20.96 -19.59
N PRO A 204 -3.23 20.33 -18.51
CA PRO A 204 -4.27 19.32 -18.62
C PRO A 204 -5.48 19.90 -19.35
N GLU A 205 -6.11 19.07 -20.20
CA GLU A 205 -7.30 19.47 -20.93
C GLU A 205 -8.41 19.82 -19.95
N GLY A 206 -8.78 21.09 -19.95
CA GLY A 206 -9.79 21.59 -19.06
C GLY A 206 -9.27 21.98 -17.69
N ASP A 207 -9.34 23.28 -17.40
CA ASP A 207 -8.91 23.85 -16.14
C ASP A 207 -9.72 23.27 -14.95
N CYS A 208 -9.13 22.31 -14.24
CA CYS A 208 -9.69 21.67 -13.04
C CYS A 208 -9.30 22.39 -11.75
N TRP A 209 -8.58 23.50 -11.83
CA TRP A 209 -8.06 24.26 -10.69
C TRP A 209 -9.13 24.51 -9.61
N LEU A 210 -10.30 25.02 -10.01
CA LEU A 210 -11.38 25.34 -9.08
C LEU A 210 -11.99 24.09 -8.42
N VAL A 211 -11.95 22.91 -9.08
CA VAL A 211 -12.40 21.65 -8.48
C VAL A 211 -11.43 21.24 -7.37
N TRP A 212 -10.12 21.35 -7.61
CA TRP A 212 -9.10 21.03 -6.62
C TRP A 212 -9.18 21.96 -5.41
N VAL A 213 -9.32 23.27 -5.64
CA VAL A 213 -9.48 24.27 -4.59
C VAL A 213 -10.77 24.05 -3.81
N ALA A 214 -11.89 23.74 -4.48
CA ALA A 214 -13.16 23.45 -3.82
C ALA A 214 -13.07 22.22 -2.89
N GLU A 215 -12.26 21.23 -3.25
CA GLU A 215 -12.02 20.07 -2.39
C GLU A 215 -11.16 20.41 -1.17
N GLY A 216 -9.97 20.99 -1.39
CA GLY A 216 -8.94 21.07 -0.35
C GLY A 216 -8.95 22.31 0.51
N CYS A 217 -9.49 23.42 -0.01
CA CYS A 217 -9.31 24.74 0.59
C CYS A 217 -10.55 25.22 1.33
N ASP A 218 -10.37 26.19 2.21
CA ASP A 218 -11.49 26.89 2.83
C ASP A 218 -12.28 27.75 1.82
N LEU A 219 -13.48 28.14 2.21
CA LEU A 219 -14.39 28.97 1.43
C LEU A 219 -13.79 30.33 1.05
N PRO A 220 -13.08 31.05 1.94
CA PRO A 220 -12.40 32.29 1.55
C PRO A 220 -11.38 32.08 0.42
N ALA A 221 -10.57 31.03 0.46
CA ALA A 221 -9.64 30.71 -0.62
C ALA A 221 -10.38 30.36 -1.91
N LEU A 222 -11.42 29.53 -1.83
CA LEU A 222 -12.26 29.20 -2.99
C LEU A 222 -12.85 30.44 -3.66
N LYS A 223 -13.43 31.36 -2.88
CA LYS A 223 -13.99 32.64 -3.37
C LYS A 223 -12.94 33.48 -4.10
N ARG A 224 -11.73 33.57 -3.53
CA ARG A 224 -10.62 34.33 -4.10
C ARG A 224 -10.20 33.77 -5.46
N GLU A 225 -10.00 32.45 -5.54
CA GLU A 225 -9.60 31.77 -6.78
C GLU A 225 -10.71 31.82 -7.84
N TRP A 226 -11.98 31.72 -7.43
CA TRP A 226 -13.12 31.86 -8.32
C TRP A 226 -13.23 33.25 -8.93
N GLY A 227 -13.04 34.31 -8.12
CA GLY A 227 -13.01 35.69 -8.60
C GLY A 227 -11.88 35.93 -9.60
N ALA A 228 -10.69 35.37 -9.33
CA ALA A 228 -9.55 35.45 -10.25
C ALA A 228 -9.85 34.74 -11.59
N ALA A 229 -10.48 33.57 -11.56
CA ALA A 229 -10.88 32.86 -12.77
C ALA A 229 -11.94 33.64 -13.58
N ALA A 230 -12.95 34.20 -12.91
CA ALA A 230 -13.98 35.02 -13.54
C ALA A 230 -13.39 36.29 -14.20
N ALA A 231 -12.44 36.96 -13.53
CA ALA A 231 -11.74 38.11 -14.09
C ALA A 231 -10.95 37.74 -15.36
N SER A 232 -10.21 36.62 -15.34
CA SER A 232 -9.45 36.15 -16.50
C SER A 232 -10.32 35.82 -17.71
N LEU A 233 -11.52 35.26 -17.48
CA LEU A 233 -12.51 35.01 -18.53
C LEU A 233 -13.09 36.31 -19.08
N GLY A 234 -13.41 37.27 -18.21
CA GLY A 234 -13.85 38.61 -18.60
C GLY A 234 -12.85 39.32 -19.50
N THR A 235 -11.55 39.26 -19.16
CA THR A 235 -10.47 39.82 -19.99
C THR A 235 -10.34 39.10 -21.33
N SER A 236 -10.46 37.76 -21.36
CA SER A 236 -10.40 36.97 -22.61
C SER A 236 -11.58 37.27 -23.55
N ILE A 237 -12.79 37.42 -23.00
CA ILE A 237 -13.99 37.77 -23.78
C ILE A 237 -13.88 39.21 -24.28
N ALA A 238 -13.48 40.15 -23.42
CA ALA A 238 -13.26 41.55 -23.83
C ALA A 238 -12.22 41.67 -24.96
N ALA A 239 -11.11 40.91 -24.89
CA ALA A 239 -10.09 40.87 -25.94
C ALA A 239 -10.61 40.26 -27.26
N THR A 240 -11.55 39.31 -27.18
CA THR A 240 -12.18 38.70 -28.37
C THR A 240 -13.22 39.63 -29.00
N LEU A 241 -13.97 40.39 -28.18
CA LEU A 241 -14.98 41.35 -28.62
C LEU A 241 -14.41 42.67 -29.18
N THR A 242 -13.12 42.95 -28.97
CA THR A 242 -12.42 44.06 -29.62
C THR A 242 -12.02 43.80 -31.08
N GLN A 243 -12.36 42.63 -31.65
CA GLN A 243 -12.29 42.46 -33.11
C GLN A 243 -13.53 43.09 -33.78
N PRO A 244 -13.35 43.98 -34.78
CA PRO A 244 -14.45 44.73 -35.36
C PRO A 244 -15.20 43.85 -36.37
N GLN A 245 -16.23 43.12 -35.95
CA GLN A 245 -17.26 42.66 -36.87
C GLN A 245 -18.67 42.91 -36.32
N SER A 246 -19.34 43.85 -36.99
CA SER A 246 -20.79 44.09 -37.10
C SER A 246 -21.67 43.75 -35.88
N GLY A 247 -21.91 44.75 -35.05
CA GLY A 247 -23.24 45.36 -35.02
C GLY A 247 -24.44 44.54 -34.58
N VAL A 248 -24.31 43.60 -33.64
CA VAL A 248 -25.37 43.24 -32.67
C VAL A 248 -24.69 42.75 -31.40
N VAL A 249 -24.77 43.52 -30.31
CA VAL A 249 -24.20 43.13 -29.00
C VAL A 249 -25.30 42.52 -28.14
N PRO A 250 -25.36 41.19 -27.95
CA PRO A 250 -26.13 40.65 -26.84
C PRO A 250 -25.38 40.99 -25.54
N ALA A 251 -26.08 41.58 -24.58
CA ALA A 251 -25.53 41.79 -23.24
C ALA A 251 -25.05 40.44 -22.67
N PRO A 252 -23.85 40.36 -22.05
CA PRO A 252 -23.37 39.12 -21.45
C PRO A 252 -24.33 38.72 -20.32
N PRO A 253 -24.73 37.43 -20.20
CA PRO A 253 -25.54 36.99 -19.09
C PRO A 253 -24.79 37.26 -17.78
N ALA A 254 -25.38 38.07 -16.90
CA ALA A 254 -24.78 38.62 -15.68
C ALA A 254 -24.44 37.58 -14.58
N THR A 255 -24.53 36.27 -14.86
CA THR A 255 -24.37 35.20 -13.87
C THR A 255 -23.85 33.89 -14.47
N ALA A 256 -23.16 33.93 -15.62
CA ALA A 256 -22.55 32.71 -16.15
C ALA A 256 -21.36 32.32 -15.25
N ALA A 257 -21.48 31.20 -14.53
CA ALA A 257 -20.37 30.62 -13.77
C ALA A 257 -19.11 30.56 -14.66
N PRO A 258 -17.90 30.85 -14.13
CA PRO A 258 -16.64 30.77 -14.88
C PRO A 258 -16.29 29.34 -15.35
N LEU A 259 -17.18 28.37 -15.14
CA LEU A 259 -16.99 26.96 -15.43
C LEU A 259 -18.13 26.43 -16.31
N PRO A 260 -17.84 25.54 -17.28
CA PRO A 260 -18.88 24.81 -17.98
C PRO A 260 -19.69 23.92 -17.00
N PRO A 261 -20.96 23.60 -17.29
CA PRO A 261 -21.87 22.93 -16.34
C PRO A 261 -21.33 21.64 -15.70
N ARG A 262 -20.65 20.79 -16.48
CA ARG A 262 -20.02 19.57 -15.95
C ARG A 262 -18.93 19.85 -14.91
N ARG A 263 -18.14 20.91 -15.10
CA ARG A 263 -17.08 21.29 -14.14
C ARG A 263 -17.66 22.02 -12.93
N ALA A 264 -18.70 22.84 -13.14
CA ALA A 264 -19.45 23.44 -12.04
C ALA A 264 -20.06 22.36 -11.11
N ALA A 265 -20.65 21.30 -11.68
CA ALA A 265 -21.10 20.12 -10.92
C ALA A 265 -19.94 19.42 -10.19
N SER A 266 -18.78 19.29 -10.84
CA SER A 266 -17.61 18.63 -10.26
C SER A 266 -17.01 19.44 -9.10
N ALA A 267 -16.95 20.77 -9.20
CA ALA A 267 -16.51 21.65 -8.12
C ALA A 267 -17.46 21.60 -6.92
N LEU A 268 -18.77 21.57 -7.18
CA LEU A 268 -19.77 21.39 -6.14
C LEU A 268 -19.64 20.03 -5.46
N ALA A 269 -19.44 18.96 -6.23
CA ALA A 269 -19.22 17.63 -5.68
C ALA A 269 -17.94 17.56 -4.85
N ALA A 270 -16.86 18.19 -5.31
CA ALA A 270 -15.62 18.33 -4.57
C ALA A 270 -15.82 19.07 -3.24
N ALA A 271 -16.62 20.15 -3.23
CA ALA A 271 -16.98 20.85 -1.99
C ALA A 271 -17.78 19.96 -1.02
N ALA A 272 -18.77 19.20 -1.52
CA ALA A 272 -19.54 18.26 -0.70
C ALA A 272 -18.66 17.13 -0.11
N GLY A 273 -17.64 16.73 -0.84
CA GLY A 273 -16.59 15.82 -0.40
C GLY A 273 -15.44 16.47 0.36
N SER A 274 -15.46 17.77 0.67
CA SER A 274 -14.31 18.44 1.29
C SER A 274 -13.99 17.92 2.70
N PRO A 275 -12.71 17.76 3.11
CA PRO A 275 -12.35 17.46 4.50
C PRO A 275 -12.47 18.69 5.43
N THR A 276 -12.53 19.91 4.89
CA THR A 276 -12.64 21.13 5.69
C THR A 276 -14.02 21.25 6.38
N PRO A 277 -14.09 21.88 7.58
CA PRO A 277 -15.34 21.98 8.35
C PRO A 277 -16.41 22.84 7.66
N ASP A 278 -16.02 23.74 6.78
CA ASP A 278 -16.89 24.65 6.03
C ASP A 278 -17.45 24.06 4.71
N TRP A 279 -17.36 22.74 4.53
CA TRP A 279 -17.84 22.04 3.34
C TRP A 279 -19.30 22.41 2.97
N ALA A 280 -20.19 22.54 3.94
CA ALA A 280 -21.59 22.90 3.72
C ALA A 280 -21.72 24.33 3.17
N ALA A 281 -21.00 25.29 3.77
CA ALA A 281 -20.97 26.67 3.30
C ALA A 281 -20.36 26.79 1.89
N LYS A 282 -19.40 25.91 1.54
CA LYS A 282 -18.89 25.81 0.15
C LYS A 282 -19.95 25.33 -0.83
N VAL A 283 -20.74 24.33 -0.45
CA VAL A 283 -21.84 23.84 -1.31
C VAL A 283 -22.89 24.94 -1.51
N GLU A 284 -23.37 25.58 -0.43
CA GLU A 284 -24.36 26.66 -0.51
C GLU A 284 -23.88 27.83 -1.38
N TRP A 285 -22.61 28.22 -1.20
CA TRP A 285 -22.03 29.26 -2.01
C TRP A 285 -21.93 28.85 -3.48
N LEU A 286 -21.46 27.65 -3.80
CA LEU A 286 -21.39 27.17 -5.19
C LEU A 286 -22.78 27.05 -5.83
N GLU A 287 -23.82 26.68 -5.08
CA GLU A 287 -25.21 26.72 -5.55
C GLU A 287 -25.63 28.16 -5.92
N SER A 288 -25.25 29.16 -5.11
CA SER A 288 -25.52 30.58 -5.41
C SER A 288 -24.83 31.07 -6.70
N GLN A 289 -23.75 30.40 -7.10
CA GLN A 289 -23.03 30.68 -8.35
C GLN A 289 -23.63 29.94 -9.56
N GLY A 290 -24.76 29.24 -9.40
CA GLY A 290 -25.41 28.51 -10.48
C GLY A 290 -24.81 27.12 -10.76
N CYS A 291 -24.00 26.56 -9.86
CA CYS A 291 -23.49 25.20 -10.03
C CYS A 291 -24.63 24.16 -9.94
N PRO A 292 -24.80 23.27 -10.94
CA PRO A 292 -25.90 22.33 -10.95
C PRO A 292 -25.71 21.22 -9.90
N ARG A 293 -26.83 20.83 -9.29
CA ARG A 293 -26.88 19.69 -8.37
C ARG A 293 -26.64 18.39 -9.12
N SER A 294 -25.90 17.46 -8.52
CA SER A 294 -25.53 16.20 -9.14
C SER A 294 -25.36 15.11 -8.10
N ALA A 295 -25.66 13.86 -8.48
CA ALA A 295 -25.38 12.68 -7.67
C ALA A 295 -23.87 12.53 -7.33
N LEU A 296 -22.99 13.16 -8.11
CA LEU A 296 -21.56 13.24 -7.80
C LEU A 296 -21.29 13.82 -6.40
N ALA A 297 -22.11 14.76 -5.94
CA ALA A 297 -21.97 15.34 -4.60
C ALA A 297 -22.25 14.33 -3.50
N ALA A 298 -23.27 13.48 -3.67
CA ALA A 298 -23.58 12.40 -2.74
C ALA A 298 -22.43 11.36 -2.70
N ARG A 299 -21.91 10.97 -3.87
CA ARG A 299 -20.75 10.06 -3.96
C ARG A 299 -19.53 10.62 -3.23
N ALA A 300 -19.22 11.90 -3.42
CA ALA A 300 -18.10 12.56 -2.80
C ALA A 300 -18.28 12.67 -1.27
N ALA A 301 -19.48 13.04 -0.81
CA ALA A 301 -19.83 13.09 0.60
C ALA A 301 -19.71 11.71 1.29
N ALA A 302 -20.10 10.63 0.61
CA ALA A 302 -20.01 9.26 1.13
C ALA A 302 -18.56 8.81 1.42
N THR A 303 -17.55 9.47 0.87
CA THR A 303 -16.14 9.16 1.14
C THR A 303 -15.68 9.60 2.54
N ARG A 304 -16.44 10.46 3.22
CA ARG A 304 -16.02 11.13 4.47
C ARG A 304 -16.45 10.35 5.72
N PRO A 305 -15.75 10.51 6.86
CA PRO A 305 -16.13 9.84 8.11
C PRO A 305 -17.52 10.21 8.64
N ASN A 306 -18.01 11.43 8.35
CA ASN A 306 -19.34 11.89 8.72
C ASN A 306 -20.34 11.81 7.54
N ALA A 307 -20.23 10.77 6.71
CA ALA A 307 -20.99 10.59 5.49
C ALA A 307 -22.51 10.70 5.71
N LEU A 308 -23.07 10.00 6.70
CA LEU A 308 -24.51 10.03 7.01
C LEU A 308 -25.02 11.47 7.20
N GLN A 309 -24.36 12.26 8.04
CA GLN A 309 -24.73 13.65 8.30
C GLN A 309 -24.74 14.47 7.00
N ARG A 310 -23.70 14.31 6.17
CA ARG A 310 -23.58 15.04 4.90
C ARG A 310 -24.66 14.64 3.91
N LEU A 311 -24.98 13.36 3.81
CA LEU A 311 -25.98 12.84 2.88
C LEU A 311 -27.39 13.24 3.27
N VAL A 312 -27.74 13.20 4.56
CA VAL A 312 -29.03 13.70 5.06
C VAL A 312 -29.19 15.19 4.74
N TRP A 313 -28.14 15.99 4.97
CA TRP A 313 -28.14 17.41 4.65
C TRP A 313 -28.30 17.67 3.14
N LEU A 314 -27.57 16.93 2.29
CA LEU A 314 -27.70 17.03 0.84
C LEU A 314 -29.09 16.60 0.36
N ARG A 315 -29.65 15.52 0.91
CA ARG A 315 -30.98 15.02 0.57
C ARG A 315 -32.06 16.06 0.87
N GLY A 316 -31.99 16.73 2.02
CA GLY A 316 -32.89 17.84 2.40
C GLY A 316 -32.86 19.02 1.43
N ARG A 317 -31.81 19.15 0.59
CA ARG A 317 -31.68 20.18 -0.45
C ARG A 317 -32.02 19.69 -1.87
N GLY A 318 -32.57 18.49 -1.99
CA GLY A 318 -33.00 17.91 -3.27
C GLY A 318 -31.88 17.28 -4.10
N TYR A 319 -30.76 16.90 -3.49
CA TYR A 319 -29.74 16.09 -4.18
C TYR A 319 -30.23 14.66 -4.41
N THR A 320 -29.85 14.10 -5.55
CA THR A 320 -30.11 12.69 -5.87
C THR A 320 -29.08 11.80 -5.19
N LEU A 321 -29.57 10.72 -4.57
CA LEU A 321 -28.75 9.66 -3.99
C LEU A 321 -28.73 8.50 -4.98
N ASP A 322 -27.55 7.92 -5.24
CA ASP A 322 -27.37 6.89 -6.26
C ASP A 322 -26.62 5.66 -5.76
N ALA A 323 -26.74 4.55 -6.51
CA ALA A 323 -26.12 3.27 -6.16
C ALA A 323 -24.59 3.35 -5.93
N PRO A 324 -23.80 4.15 -6.69
CA PRO A 324 -22.38 4.32 -6.40
C PRO A 324 -22.07 4.92 -5.03
N ALA A 325 -22.90 5.80 -4.46
CA ALA A 325 -22.71 6.27 -3.09
C ALA A 325 -22.83 5.12 -2.08
N ALA A 326 -23.76 4.18 -2.31
CA ALA A 326 -23.91 2.97 -1.49
C ALA A 326 -22.69 2.04 -1.60
N VAL A 327 -22.11 1.87 -2.80
CA VAL A 327 -20.86 1.10 -2.98
C VAL A 327 -19.72 1.71 -2.16
N VAL A 328 -19.62 3.04 -2.09
CA VAL A 328 -18.60 3.74 -1.29
C VAL A 328 -18.83 3.48 0.21
N ALA A 329 -20.07 3.58 0.69
CA ALA A 329 -20.42 3.29 2.08
C ALA A 329 -20.10 1.82 2.45
N ALA A 330 -20.47 0.87 1.59
CA ALA A 330 -20.19 -0.55 1.77
C ALA A 330 -18.68 -0.84 1.83
N ARG A 331 -17.87 -0.23 0.96
CA ARG A 331 -16.40 -0.36 0.97
C ARG A 331 -15.75 0.20 2.24
N ARG A 332 -16.37 1.20 2.87
CA ARG A 332 -15.90 1.80 4.12
C ARG A 332 -16.37 1.05 5.36
N GLY A 333 -17.34 0.15 5.21
CA GLY A 333 -18.01 -0.53 6.32
C GLY A 333 -18.92 0.38 7.14
N ASP A 334 -19.35 1.51 6.56
CA ASP A 334 -20.26 2.44 7.23
C ASP A 334 -21.71 1.95 7.06
N ALA A 335 -22.10 1.01 7.92
CA ALA A 335 -23.40 0.34 7.86
C ALA A 335 -24.57 1.33 8.02
N ALA A 336 -24.46 2.31 8.92
CA ALA A 336 -25.51 3.30 9.13
C ALA A 336 -25.73 4.19 7.89
N THR A 337 -24.65 4.65 7.26
CA THR A 337 -24.74 5.38 5.98
C THR A 337 -25.31 4.50 4.88
N LEU A 338 -24.94 3.23 4.83
CA LEU A 338 -25.42 2.29 3.83
C LEU A 338 -26.91 1.98 3.98
N GLU A 339 -27.40 1.73 5.19
CA GLU A 339 -28.83 1.54 5.49
C GLU A 339 -29.66 2.76 5.09
N TYR A 340 -29.19 3.96 5.43
CA TYR A 340 -29.83 5.20 5.00
C TYR A 340 -29.91 5.32 3.47
N LEU A 341 -28.80 5.02 2.78
CA LEU A 341 -28.76 5.05 1.32
C LEU A 341 -29.66 3.99 0.69
N LEU A 342 -29.77 2.80 1.29
CA LEU A 342 -30.65 1.73 0.81
C LEU A 342 -32.14 2.10 0.96
N ALA A 343 -32.50 2.74 2.07
CA ALA A 343 -33.87 3.19 2.33
C ALA A 343 -34.30 4.34 1.39
N GLU A 344 -33.39 5.27 1.10
CA GLU A 344 -33.70 6.50 0.35
C GLU A 344 -33.35 6.45 -1.15
N ALA A 345 -32.38 5.63 -1.56
CA ALA A 345 -31.96 5.58 -2.96
C ALA A 345 -32.94 4.73 -3.76
N SER A 346 -33.51 5.33 -4.81
CA SER A 346 -34.37 4.66 -5.79
C SER A 346 -33.65 3.59 -6.64
N ALA A 347 -32.36 3.35 -6.42
CA ALA A 347 -31.54 2.40 -7.17
C ALA A 347 -30.92 1.36 -6.23
N ARG A 348 -31.25 0.08 -6.43
CA ARG A 348 -30.63 -1.05 -5.73
C ARG A 348 -29.12 -1.06 -5.99
N PRO A 349 -28.26 -1.14 -4.96
CA PRO A 349 -26.82 -1.19 -5.19
C PRO A 349 -26.43 -2.47 -5.94
N ALA A 350 -25.41 -2.34 -6.77
CA ALA A 350 -24.89 -3.46 -7.56
C ALA A 350 -24.21 -4.51 -6.67
N ALA A 351 -24.07 -5.74 -7.17
CA ALA A 351 -23.30 -6.84 -6.55
C ALA A 351 -21.86 -6.43 -6.13
N THR A 352 -21.33 -5.37 -6.75
CA THR A 352 -20.05 -4.75 -6.40
C THR A 352 -20.01 -4.17 -4.99
N ALA A 353 -21.14 -3.74 -4.41
CA ALA A 353 -21.21 -3.27 -3.03
C ALA A 353 -20.97 -4.42 -2.04
N ALA A 354 -21.60 -5.58 -2.27
CA ALA A 354 -21.40 -6.77 -1.45
C ALA A 354 -19.96 -7.28 -1.54
N THR A 355 -19.40 -7.35 -2.76
CA THR A 355 -18.00 -7.75 -2.96
C THR A 355 -17.03 -6.83 -2.22
N ALA A 356 -17.26 -5.51 -2.26
CA ALA A 356 -16.42 -4.54 -1.57
C ALA A 356 -16.52 -4.64 -0.03
N ALA A 357 -17.74 -4.84 0.50
CA ALA A 357 -17.96 -5.05 1.93
C ALA A 357 -17.29 -6.36 2.41
N ALA A 358 -17.39 -7.44 1.63
CA ALA A 358 -16.77 -8.72 1.93
C ALA A 358 -15.25 -8.67 1.94
N ALA A 359 -14.62 -8.02 0.94
CA ALA A 359 -13.18 -7.82 0.93
C ALA A 359 -12.67 -7.04 2.17
N GLY A 360 -13.49 -6.14 2.71
CA GLY A 360 -13.20 -5.33 3.90
C GLY A 360 -13.56 -5.98 5.24
N GLY A 361 -14.24 -7.13 5.25
CA GLY A 361 -14.71 -7.77 6.49
C GLY A 361 -15.89 -7.05 7.13
N HIS A 362 -16.65 -6.29 6.35
CA HIS A 362 -17.71 -5.42 6.85
C HIS A 362 -19.04 -6.18 6.98
N LEU A 363 -19.11 -7.10 7.94
CA LEU A 363 -20.27 -7.97 8.17
C LEU A 363 -21.59 -7.20 8.34
N ALA A 364 -21.60 -6.10 9.09
CA ALA A 364 -22.79 -5.26 9.26
C ALA A 364 -23.31 -4.69 7.92
N ALA A 365 -22.40 -4.23 7.06
CA ALA A 365 -22.75 -3.73 5.73
C ALA A 365 -23.29 -4.85 4.82
N LEU A 366 -22.75 -6.06 4.90
CA LEU A 366 -23.26 -7.22 4.16
C LEU A 366 -24.67 -7.63 4.62
N ARG A 367 -24.93 -7.62 5.93
CA ARG A 367 -26.26 -7.91 6.48
C ARG A 367 -27.30 -6.89 6.00
N ALA A 368 -26.96 -5.61 6.00
CA ALA A 368 -27.82 -4.55 5.46
C ALA A 368 -28.14 -4.77 3.97
N LEU A 369 -27.12 -5.09 3.15
CA LEU A 369 -27.32 -5.39 1.73
C LEU A 369 -28.20 -6.63 1.50
N HIS A 370 -28.01 -7.67 2.31
CA HIS A 370 -28.80 -8.90 2.20
C HIS A 370 -30.26 -8.70 2.63
N ALA A 371 -30.50 -7.97 3.72
CA ALA A 371 -31.85 -7.67 4.21
C ALA A 371 -32.71 -6.93 3.16
N GLU A 372 -32.08 -6.05 2.38
CA GLU A 372 -32.73 -5.29 1.29
C GLU A 372 -32.84 -6.08 -0.03
N GLY A 373 -32.50 -7.38 -0.02
CA GLY A 373 -32.62 -8.25 -1.18
C GLY A 373 -31.65 -7.91 -2.33
N CYS A 374 -30.49 -7.31 -2.02
CA CYS A 374 -29.47 -7.06 -3.04
C CYS A 374 -28.91 -8.37 -3.58
N LEU A 375 -28.64 -8.43 -4.89
CA LEU A 375 -28.05 -9.61 -5.52
C LEU A 375 -26.62 -9.81 -5.00
N ILE A 376 -26.37 -10.95 -4.37
CA ILE A 376 -25.07 -11.38 -3.89
C ILE A 376 -24.55 -12.42 -4.87
N ASP A 377 -23.44 -12.12 -5.54
CA ASP A 377 -22.68 -13.14 -6.27
C ASP A 377 -21.89 -13.96 -5.25
N THR A 378 -22.42 -15.14 -4.90
CA THR A 378 -21.85 -16.00 -3.86
C THR A 378 -20.39 -16.36 -4.11
N GLU A 379 -19.99 -16.64 -5.37
CA GLU A 379 -18.61 -17.06 -5.66
C GLU A 379 -17.62 -15.92 -5.43
N GLU A 380 -17.90 -14.74 -6.00
CA GLU A 380 -16.99 -13.59 -5.89
C GLU A 380 -16.95 -13.03 -4.45
N VAL A 381 -18.09 -13.01 -3.75
CA VAL A 381 -18.18 -12.53 -2.36
C VAL A 381 -17.42 -13.44 -1.40
N VAL A 382 -17.54 -14.77 -1.56
CA VAL A 382 -16.76 -15.75 -0.79
C VAL A 382 -15.27 -15.60 -1.09
N ALA A 383 -14.87 -15.53 -2.37
CA ALA A 383 -13.47 -15.35 -2.74
C ALA A 383 -12.89 -14.01 -2.22
N ALA A 384 -13.68 -12.94 -2.20
CA ALA A 384 -13.28 -11.63 -1.69
C ALA A 384 -13.09 -11.64 -0.16
N ALA A 385 -14.02 -12.24 0.59
CA ALA A 385 -13.89 -12.42 2.04
C ALA A 385 -12.68 -13.30 2.39
N ALA A 386 -12.46 -14.39 1.63
CA ALA A 386 -11.33 -15.28 1.82
C ALA A 386 -9.98 -14.59 1.56
N ARG A 387 -9.86 -13.79 0.48
CA ARG A 387 -8.68 -12.94 0.21
C ARG A 387 -8.42 -11.93 1.32
N GLY A 388 -9.48 -11.45 1.97
CA GLY A 388 -9.41 -10.55 3.12
C GLY A 388 -9.07 -11.24 4.45
N GLY A 389 -9.18 -12.56 4.53
CA GLY A 389 -8.96 -13.34 5.75
C GLY A 389 -10.12 -13.29 6.76
N HIS A 390 -11.33 -12.94 6.31
CA HIS A 390 -12.48 -12.65 7.20
C HIS A 390 -13.33 -13.90 7.46
N VAL A 391 -12.99 -14.65 8.50
CA VAL A 391 -13.66 -15.90 8.90
C VAL A 391 -15.13 -15.65 9.31
N ASP A 392 -15.40 -14.55 10.00
CA ASP A 392 -16.72 -14.13 10.47
C ASP A 392 -17.71 -13.88 9.32
N VAL A 393 -17.25 -13.24 8.25
CA VAL A 393 -18.04 -13.03 7.03
C VAL A 393 -18.36 -14.36 6.35
N LEU A 394 -17.37 -15.27 6.25
CA LEU A 394 -17.57 -16.57 5.62
C LEU A 394 -18.50 -17.48 6.44
N ALA A 395 -18.38 -17.46 7.77
CA ALA A 395 -19.30 -18.18 8.66
C ALA A 395 -20.74 -17.67 8.51
N TRP A 396 -20.94 -16.35 8.47
CA TRP A 396 -22.27 -15.79 8.22
C TRP A 396 -22.81 -16.13 6.83
N LEU A 397 -21.98 -16.12 5.79
CA LEU A 397 -22.39 -16.53 4.44
C LEU A 397 -22.78 -18.02 4.40
N GLU A 398 -22.09 -18.89 5.14
CA GLU A 398 -22.42 -20.31 5.27
C GLU A 398 -23.80 -20.49 5.92
N ASP A 399 -24.08 -19.77 7.02
CA ASP A 399 -25.36 -19.82 7.72
C ASP A 399 -26.53 -19.33 6.85
N VAL A 400 -26.34 -18.22 6.13
CA VAL A 400 -27.39 -17.60 5.31
C VAL A 400 -27.64 -18.37 4.02
N LEU A 401 -26.60 -18.94 3.41
CA LEU A 401 -26.67 -19.60 2.11
C LEU A 401 -26.77 -21.12 2.21
N GLY A 402 -27.18 -21.68 3.35
CA GLY A 402 -27.20 -23.11 3.73
C GLY A 402 -27.90 -24.13 2.81
N GLY A 403 -28.08 -23.85 1.52
CA GLY A 403 -28.39 -24.79 0.44
C GLY A 403 -27.13 -25.27 -0.32
N GLY A 404 -27.24 -26.44 -0.95
CA GLY A 404 -26.10 -27.23 -1.46
C GLY A 404 -25.13 -26.56 -2.46
N THR A 405 -25.49 -25.45 -3.11
CA THR A 405 -24.60 -24.70 -4.01
C THR A 405 -23.54 -23.88 -3.27
N ALA A 406 -23.85 -23.31 -2.10
CA ALA A 406 -22.88 -22.55 -1.32
C ALA A 406 -21.78 -23.47 -0.75
N ALA A 407 -22.16 -24.65 -0.27
CA ALA A 407 -21.23 -25.65 0.23
C ALA A 407 -20.22 -26.16 -0.83
N LEU A 408 -20.53 -26.04 -2.13
CA LEU A 408 -19.60 -26.35 -3.21
C LEU A 408 -18.61 -25.19 -3.45
N VAL A 409 -19.06 -23.95 -3.34
CA VAL A 409 -18.20 -22.75 -3.46
C VAL A 409 -17.21 -22.69 -2.30
N PHE A 410 -17.65 -22.94 -1.06
CA PHE A 410 -16.76 -22.97 0.10
C PHE A 410 -15.68 -24.06 -0.02
N ARG A 411 -16.04 -25.25 -0.54
CA ARG A 411 -15.13 -26.38 -0.74
C ARG A 411 -14.26 -26.29 -1.99
N GLY A 412 -14.39 -25.23 -2.76
CA GLY A 412 -13.62 -25.00 -3.97
C GLY A 412 -12.15 -24.66 -3.70
N ALA A 413 -11.28 -25.18 -4.56
CA ALA A 413 -9.84 -24.88 -4.59
C ALA A 413 -9.54 -23.36 -4.56
N ARG A 414 -10.36 -22.56 -5.25
CA ARG A 414 -10.22 -21.09 -5.32
C ARG A 414 -10.32 -20.41 -3.96
N THR A 415 -11.24 -20.86 -3.10
CA THR A 415 -11.46 -20.31 -1.76
C THR A 415 -10.26 -20.58 -0.86
N LEU A 416 -9.67 -21.77 -0.95
CA LEU A 416 -8.46 -22.12 -0.19
C LEU A 416 -7.22 -21.36 -0.70
N CYS A 417 -7.08 -21.17 -2.01
CA CYS A 417 -6.03 -20.31 -2.58
C CYS A 417 -6.19 -18.84 -2.12
N ALA A 418 -7.41 -18.30 -2.14
CA ALA A 418 -7.70 -16.97 -1.63
C ALA A 418 -7.35 -16.82 -0.13
N ALA A 419 -7.70 -17.81 0.68
CA ALA A 419 -7.31 -17.86 2.10
C ALA A 419 -5.79 -17.90 2.28
N ALA A 420 -5.09 -18.68 1.45
CA ALA A 420 -3.63 -18.76 1.47
C ALA A 420 -2.98 -17.41 1.11
N GLU A 421 -3.52 -16.70 0.12
CA GLU A 421 -3.07 -15.34 -0.24
C GLU A 421 -3.27 -14.33 0.90
N SER A 422 -4.36 -14.47 1.69
CA SER A 422 -4.63 -13.61 2.84
C SER A 422 -3.57 -13.73 3.96
N GLY A 423 -2.88 -14.87 4.03
CA GLY A 423 -1.94 -15.21 5.09
C GLY A 423 -2.59 -15.58 6.43
N SER A 424 -3.93 -15.69 6.49
CA SER A 424 -4.66 -16.07 7.70
C SER A 424 -4.62 -17.59 7.92
N VAL A 425 -3.77 -18.02 8.86
CA VAL A 425 -3.66 -19.43 9.28
C VAL A 425 -4.97 -19.93 9.90
N GLU A 426 -5.67 -19.06 10.65
CA GLU A 426 -6.98 -19.36 11.22
C GLU A 426 -8.01 -19.71 10.12
N LEU A 427 -8.07 -18.90 9.06
CA LEU A 427 -8.98 -19.18 7.95
C LEU A 427 -8.61 -20.45 7.19
N LEU A 428 -7.31 -20.70 6.99
CA LEU A 428 -6.83 -21.93 6.36
C LEU A 428 -7.24 -23.17 7.17
N ALA A 429 -7.08 -23.14 8.49
CA ALA A 429 -7.52 -24.21 9.38
C ALA A 429 -9.04 -24.41 9.31
N TRP A 430 -9.80 -23.31 9.42
CA TRP A 430 -11.27 -23.32 9.37
C TRP A 430 -11.83 -23.93 8.08
N LEU A 431 -11.22 -23.62 6.93
CA LEU A 431 -11.60 -24.22 5.63
C LEU A 431 -11.21 -25.69 5.54
N ARG A 432 -10.05 -26.08 6.09
CA ARG A 432 -9.60 -27.47 6.08
C ARG A 432 -10.47 -28.39 6.93
N GLU A 433 -10.93 -27.93 8.09
CA GLU A 433 -11.89 -28.65 8.94
C GLU A 433 -13.22 -28.93 8.21
N ARG A 434 -13.61 -28.07 7.27
CA ARG A 434 -14.81 -28.23 6.42
C ARG A 434 -14.60 -29.09 5.18
N GLY A 435 -13.44 -29.75 5.06
CA GLY A 435 -13.13 -30.66 3.97
C GLY A 435 -12.74 -29.98 2.66
N CYS A 436 -12.28 -28.72 2.68
CA CYS A 436 -11.74 -28.08 1.49
C CYS A 436 -10.50 -28.82 0.99
N SER A 437 -10.52 -29.26 -0.27
CA SER A 437 -9.41 -29.99 -0.87
C SER A 437 -8.21 -29.09 -1.14
N TRP A 438 -7.01 -29.66 -1.07
CA TRP A 438 -5.81 -28.99 -1.55
C TRP A 438 -5.88 -28.80 -3.06
N ASP A 439 -5.39 -27.66 -3.54
CA ASP A 439 -5.10 -27.45 -4.95
C ASP A 439 -3.61 -27.18 -5.14
N ALA A 440 -3.10 -27.51 -6.33
CA ALA A 440 -1.73 -27.26 -6.75
C ALA A 440 -1.37 -25.77 -6.70
N GLY A 441 -2.35 -24.86 -6.71
CA GLY A 441 -2.16 -23.42 -6.61
C GLY A 441 -1.95 -22.86 -5.20
N VAL A 442 -2.26 -23.62 -4.13
CA VAL A 442 -2.32 -23.08 -2.75
C VAL A 442 -0.96 -22.53 -2.28
N TRP A 443 0.12 -23.25 -2.59
CA TRP A 443 1.49 -22.81 -2.28
C TRP A 443 1.91 -21.55 -3.05
N VAL A 444 1.50 -21.44 -4.31
CA VAL A 444 1.77 -20.24 -5.12
C VAL A 444 1.01 -19.05 -4.54
N ALA A 445 -0.25 -19.23 -4.15
CA ALA A 445 -1.05 -18.18 -3.53
C ALA A 445 -0.49 -17.74 -2.17
N ALA A 446 -0.05 -18.67 -1.32
CA ALA A 446 0.64 -18.33 -0.07
C ALA A 446 1.94 -17.56 -0.30
N ALA A 447 2.74 -17.96 -1.29
CA ALA A 447 3.95 -17.24 -1.68
C ALA A 447 3.64 -15.86 -2.27
N GLU A 448 2.53 -15.70 -2.98
CA GLU A 448 2.03 -14.41 -3.45
C GLU A 448 1.60 -13.52 -2.28
N GLY A 449 0.91 -14.06 -1.27
CA GLY A 449 0.56 -13.35 -0.03
C GLY A 449 1.77 -12.94 0.80
N GLY A 450 2.81 -13.79 0.80
CA GLY A 450 4.10 -13.53 1.44
C GLY A 450 4.12 -13.70 2.96
N CYS A 451 3.13 -14.41 3.54
CA CYS A 451 3.10 -14.72 4.97
C CYS A 451 3.93 -15.98 5.25
N GLU A 452 5.03 -15.86 6.02
CA GLU A 452 5.88 -17.01 6.33
C GLU A 452 5.13 -18.02 7.19
N GLU A 453 4.33 -17.55 8.14
CA GLU A 453 3.54 -18.42 9.01
C GLU A 453 2.55 -19.30 8.23
N ALA A 454 1.89 -18.75 7.20
CA ALA A 454 1.00 -19.51 6.34
C ALA A 454 1.75 -20.57 5.51
N LEU A 455 2.94 -20.24 4.98
CA LEU A 455 3.78 -21.20 4.25
C LEU A 455 4.25 -22.35 5.14
N GLU A 456 4.68 -22.03 6.36
CA GLU A 456 5.12 -23.03 7.34
C GLU A 456 3.94 -23.89 7.82
N TRP A 457 2.75 -23.30 7.96
CA TRP A 457 1.53 -24.06 8.22
C TRP A 457 1.19 -25.03 7.08
N LEU A 458 1.30 -24.61 5.81
CA LEU A 458 1.08 -25.50 4.66
C LEU A 458 2.08 -26.67 4.64
N ALA A 459 3.34 -26.42 5.02
CA ALA A 459 4.34 -27.47 5.16
C ALA A 459 3.97 -28.47 6.26
N THR A 460 3.55 -27.99 7.44
CA THR A 460 3.19 -28.89 8.55
C THR A 460 1.93 -29.71 8.29
N GLN A 461 0.98 -29.18 7.52
CA GLN A 461 -0.23 -29.91 7.11
C GLN A 461 -0.01 -30.86 5.93
N GLY A 462 1.22 -30.96 5.40
CA GLY A 462 1.55 -31.87 4.30
C GLY A 462 0.88 -31.52 2.97
N CYS A 463 0.62 -30.23 2.70
CA CYS A 463 0.03 -29.81 1.43
C CYS A 463 0.97 -30.21 0.26
N PRO A 464 0.48 -30.96 -0.75
CA PRO A 464 1.32 -31.49 -1.81
C PRO A 464 1.98 -30.36 -2.61
N MET A 465 3.27 -30.52 -2.87
CA MET A 465 4.08 -29.57 -3.65
C MET A 465 4.68 -30.28 -4.86
N THR A 466 4.30 -29.85 -6.07
CA THR A 466 4.96 -30.30 -7.29
C THR A 466 6.16 -29.42 -7.63
N GLN A 467 7.11 -29.97 -8.39
CA GLN A 467 8.32 -29.25 -8.78
C GLN A 467 8.02 -27.96 -9.57
N ASP A 468 7.04 -28.01 -10.47
CA ASP A 468 6.60 -26.85 -11.26
C ASP A 468 6.01 -25.74 -10.36
N ARG A 469 5.11 -26.10 -9.44
CA ARG A 469 4.48 -25.14 -8.53
C ARG A 469 5.47 -24.52 -7.55
N GLY A 470 6.43 -25.30 -7.06
CA GLY A 470 7.54 -24.80 -6.24
C GLY A 470 8.39 -23.77 -6.99
N CYS A 471 8.72 -24.04 -8.26
CA CYS A 471 9.44 -23.10 -9.12
C CYS A 471 8.65 -21.79 -9.31
N VAL A 472 7.35 -21.90 -9.62
CA VAL A 472 6.46 -20.74 -9.79
C VAL A 472 6.37 -19.91 -8.50
N ALA A 473 6.25 -20.55 -7.33
CA ALA A 473 6.22 -19.84 -6.05
C ALA A 473 7.50 -19.01 -5.81
N HIS A 474 8.67 -19.56 -6.12
CA HIS A 474 9.93 -18.82 -6.07
C HIS A 474 9.98 -17.67 -7.06
N ILE A 475 9.53 -17.87 -8.31
CA ILE A 475 9.50 -16.82 -9.34
C ILE A 475 8.59 -15.66 -8.89
N ARG A 476 7.40 -15.95 -8.35
CA ARG A 476 6.47 -14.94 -7.82
C ARG A 476 7.10 -14.14 -6.69
N ALA A 477 7.66 -14.81 -5.68
CA ALA A 477 8.33 -14.14 -4.56
C ALA A 477 9.51 -13.28 -5.04
N ALA A 478 10.28 -13.78 -6.02
CA ALA A 478 11.39 -13.05 -6.61
C ALA A 478 10.96 -11.77 -7.34
N TRP A 479 9.92 -11.84 -8.18
CA TRP A 479 9.39 -10.67 -8.87
C TRP A 479 8.79 -9.63 -7.93
N ARG A 480 8.17 -10.08 -6.83
CA ARG A 480 7.67 -9.17 -5.79
C ARG A 480 8.78 -8.59 -4.91
N GLY A 481 10.01 -9.09 -5.01
CA GLY A 481 11.12 -8.61 -4.20
C GLY A 481 10.99 -9.01 -2.73
N ASP A 482 10.42 -10.19 -2.45
CA ASP A 482 10.14 -10.69 -1.11
C ASP A 482 11.21 -11.69 -0.65
N LEU A 483 12.29 -11.19 -0.05
CA LEU A 483 13.39 -12.05 0.43
C LEU A 483 12.96 -12.89 1.64
N ALA A 484 12.05 -12.41 2.48
CA ALA A 484 11.51 -13.17 3.61
C ALA A 484 10.83 -14.45 3.11
N THR A 485 9.92 -14.32 2.14
CA THR A 485 9.26 -15.46 1.52
C THR A 485 10.21 -16.38 0.78
N LEU A 486 11.18 -15.84 0.02
CA LEU A 486 12.20 -16.68 -0.65
C LEU A 486 13.04 -17.49 0.34
N ARG A 487 13.44 -16.88 1.47
CA ARG A 487 14.16 -17.57 2.54
C ARG A 487 13.28 -18.62 3.21
N CYS A 488 12.01 -18.33 3.45
CA CYS A 488 11.06 -19.29 4.01
C CYS A 488 10.88 -20.51 3.09
N LEU A 489 10.60 -20.29 1.79
CA LEU A 489 10.51 -21.36 0.79
C LEU A 489 11.78 -22.21 0.75
N HIS A 490 12.95 -21.58 0.87
CA HIS A 490 14.22 -22.29 0.95
C HIS A 490 14.36 -23.13 2.22
N ARG A 491 14.03 -22.59 3.40
CA ARG A 491 14.05 -23.33 4.68
C ARG A 491 13.10 -24.54 4.66
N GLN A 492 11.97 -24.43 3.98
CA GLN A 492 10.98 -25.50 3.80
C GLN A 492 11.36 -26.50 2.68
N ALA A 493 12.56 -26.38 2.10
CA ALA A 493 13.05 -27.23 1.01
C ALA A 493 12.10 -27.31 -0.20
N VAL A 494 11.36 -26.22 -0.48
CA VAL A 494 10.45 -26.16 -1.63
C VAL A 494 11.27 -26.28 -2.93
N PRO A 495 10.88 -27.15 -3.88
CA PRO A 495 11.62 -27.33 -5.12
C PRO A 495 11.72 -26.03 -5.93
N ARG A 496 12.92 -25.70 -6.42
CA ARG A 496 13.16 -24.54 -7.28
C ARG A 496 13.03 -24.84 -8.78
N GLY A 497 12.70 -26.08 -9.14
CA GLY A 497 12.81 -26.55 -10.52
C GLY A 497 14.27 -26.78 -10.94
N PRO A 498 14.55 -26.83 -12.26
CA PRO A 498 15.89 -26.99 -12.78
C PRO A 498 16.84 -25.86 -12.32
N PRO A 499 18.14 -26.14 -12.12
CA PRO A 499 19.12 -25.13 -11.71
C PRO A 499 19.10 -23.90 -12.62
N GLY A 500 18.95 -22.71 -12.04
CA GLY A 500 18.91 -21.44 -12.79
C GLY A 500 17.54 -21.09 -13.40
N ALA A 501 16.50 -21.91 -13.27
CA ALA A 501 15.16 -21.61 -13.78
C ALA A 501 14.53 -20.38 -13.11
N VAL A 502 14.62 -20.29 -11.78
CA VAL A 502 14.14 -19.12 -11.03
C VAL A 502 14.97 -17.88 -11.40
N LEU A 503 16.29 -18.03 -11.47
CA LEU A 503 17.21 -16.95 -11.84
C LEU A 503 16.91 -16.40 -13.24
N SER A 504 16.69 -17.25 -14.24
CA SER A 504 16.43 -16.82 -15.63
C SER A 504 15.13 -16.02 -15.76
N HIS A 505 14.14 -16.25 -14.90
CA HIS A 505 12.92 -15.44 -14.83
C HIS A 505 13.09 -14.19 -13.96
N ALA A 506 13.91 -14.27 -12.91
CA ALA A 506 14.13 -13.16 -11.99
C ALA A 506 14.99 -12.05 -12.59
N VAL A 507 16.03 -12.36 -13.37
CA VAL A 507 17.00 -11.35 -13.87
C VAL A 507 16.38 -10.17 -14.63
N GLN A 508 15.25 -10.38 -15.30
CA GLN A 508 14.58 -9.35 -16.09
C GLN A 508 13.80 -8.35 -15.21
N PHE A 509 13.10 -8.83 -14.19
CA PHE A 509 12.09 -8.03 -13.46
C PHE A 509 12.31 -7.96 -11.95
N ALA A 510 13.05 -8.90 -11.37
CA ALA A 510 13.29 -8.93 -9.93
C ALA A 510 14.24 -7.80 -9.50
N PRO A 511 14.03 -7.23 -8.31
CA PRO A 511 14.95 -6.25 -7.74
C PRO A 511 16.37 -6.82 -7.53
N LEU A 512 17.39 -5.96 -7.61
CA LEU A 512 18.80 -6.34 -7.48
C LEU A 512 19.12 -7.16 -6.21
N PRO A 513 18.59 -6.83 -5.01
CA PRO A 513 18.83 -7.65 -3.81
C PRO A 513 18.38 -9.11 -3.97
N VAL A 514 17.27 -9.35 -4.66
CA VAL A 514 16.80 -10.71 -4.96
C VAL A 514 17.72 -11.40 -5.96
N VAL A 515 18.12 -10.72 -7.04
CA VAL A 515 19.04 -11.31 -8.03
C VAL A 515 20.38 -11.66 -7.38
N ARG A 516 20.92 -10.78 -6.52
CA ARG A 516 22.14 -11.04 -5.73
C ARG A 516 21.97 -12.26 -4.83
N TRP A 517 20.86 -12.34 -4.11
CA TRP A 517 20.56 -13.48 -3.24
C TRP A 517 20.47 -14.79 -4.04
N LEU A 518 19.71 -14.81 -5.14
CA LEU A 518 19.60 -15.99 -6.01
C LEU A 518 20.96 -16.42 -6.57
N LEU A 519 21.83 -15.47 -6.97
CA LEU A 519 23.18 -15.79 -7.47
C LEU A 519 24.13 -16.32 -6.39
N LEU A 520 23.94 -15.92 -5.13
CA LEU A 520 24.72 -16.46 -4.01
C LEU A 520 24.27 -17.88 -3.67
N GLU A 521 22.96 -18.13 -3.65
CA GLU A 521 22.37 -19.44 -3.31
C GLU A 521 22.52 -20.45 -4.45
N ASP A 522 22.16 -20.10 -5.70
CA ASP A 522 22.27 -21.00 -6.86
C ASP A 522 23.73 -21.22 -7.30
N GLY A 523 24.64 -20.30 -6.93
CA GLY A 523 26.08 -20.42 -7.17
C GLY A 523 26.77 -21.58 -6.43
N GLY A 524 26.10 -22.17 -5.42
CA GLY A 524 26.54 -23.39 -4.73
C GLY A 524 26.05 -24.69 -5.40
N ALA A 525 25.03 -24.62 -6.26
CA ALA A 525 24.37 -25.80 -6.84
C ALA A 525 24.81 -26.13 -8.27
N ALA A 526 25.73 -25.36 -8.86
CA ALA A 526 26.28 -25.61 -10.21
C ALA A 526 27.25 -26.82 -10.29
N GLY A 527 27.20 -27.74 -9.33
CA GLY A 527 28.14 -28.84 -9.20
C GLY A 527 27.51 -30.08 -8.57
N GLY A 528 26.37 -30.54 -9.08
CA GLY A 528 26.01 -31.95 -8.96
C GLY A 528 27.06 -32.83 -9.65
N PRO A 529 27.34 -34.05 -9.14
CA PRO A 529 28.35 -34.94 -9.72
C PRO A 529 28.03 -35.34 -11.17
N ASP A 530 26.75 -35.26 -11.56
CA ASP A 530 26.28 -35.43 -12.93
C ASP A 530 26.14 -34.05 -13.58
N GLY A 531 27.09 -33.72 -14.45
CA GLY A 531 27.13 -32.46 -15.19
C GLY A 531 26.02 -32.38 -16.22
N ASP A 532 24.81 -32.07 -15.77
CA ASP A 532 23.66 -31.89 -16.64
C ASP A 532 23.82 -30.57 -17.42
N GLU A 533 24.03 -30.66 -18.75
CA GLU A 533 24.25 -29.51 -19.65
C GLU A 533 23.09 -28.48 -19.61
N SER A 534 21.94 -28.90 -19.10
CA SER A 534 20.69 -28.14 -18.91
C SER A 534 20.88 -26.88 -18.04
N GLY A 535 21.65 -26.94 -16.95
CA GLY A 535 21.88 -25.80 -16.05
C GLY A 535 22.72 -24.68 -16.69
N GLY A 536 23.67 -25.04 -17.56
CA GLY A 536 24.46 -24.07 -18.33
C GLY A 536 23.62 -23.31 -19.37
N GLY A 537 22.60 -23.98 -19.94
CA GLY A 537 21.64 -23.38 -20.87
C GLY A 537 20.81 -22.27 -20.23
N LEU A 538 20.29 -22.48 -19.01
CA LEU A 538 19.45 -21.50 -18.31
C LEU A 538 20.22 -20.26 -17.85
N ILE A 539 21.51 -20.39 -17.51
CA ILE A 539 22.37 -19.24 -17.21
C ILE A 539 22.65 -18.42 -18.47
N ARG A 540 22.85 -19.08 -19.63
CA ARG A 540 22.97 -18.37 -20.93
C ARG A 540 21.68 -17.65 -21.29
N GLU A 541 20.53 -18.30 -21.07
CA GLU A 541 19.22 -17.67 -21.27
C GLU A 541 19.03 -16.46 -20.34
N ALA A 542 19.41 -16.57 -19.06
CA ALA A 542 19.38 -15.47 -18.11
C ALA A 542 20.20 -14.26 -18.60
N ARG A 543 21.35 -14.48 -19.25
CA ARG A 543 22.13 -13.40 -19.87
C ARG A 543 21.38 -12.73 -21.03
N VAL A 544 20.77 -13.52 -21.91
CA VAL A 544 19.98 -12.98 -23.04
C VAL A 544 18.81 -12.15 -22.51
N ARG A 545 18.10 -12.64 -21.49
CA ARG A 545 17.01 -11.91 -20.84
C ARG A 545 17.50 -10.65 -20.12
N ALA A 546 18.66 -10.68 -19.48
CA ALA A 546 19.26 -9.53 -18.82
C ALA A 546 19.70 -8.40 -19.79
N LEU A 547 19.87 -8.69 -21.09
CA LEU A 547 20.07 -7.65 -22.12
C LEU A 547 18.82 -6.79 -22.32
N ARG A 548 17.63 -7.35 -22.08
CA ARG A 548 16.35 -6.64 -22.19
C ARG A 548 16.08 -5.71 -21.00
N ARG A 549 16.89 -5.78 -19.94
CA ARG A 549 16.77 -4.89 -18.77
C ARG A 549 17.45 -3.55 -19.09
N PRO A 550 16.69 -2.44 -19.13
CA PRO A 550 17.23 -1.11 -19.42
C PRO A 550 17.96 -0.53 -18.20
N GLY A 551 18.65 0.59 -18.43
CA GLY A 551 19.23 1.42 -17.37
C GLY A 551 20.42 0.82 -16.63
N ALA A 552 20.78 1.49 -15.52
CA ALA A 552 21.93 1.13 -14.69
C ALA A 552 21.77 -0.27 -14.04
N GLU A 553 20.55 -0.65 -13.64
CA GLU A 553 20.28 -1.98 -13.09
C GLU A 553 20.58 -3.10 -14.08
N GLY A 554 20.23 -2.92 -15.35
CA GLY A 554 20.55 -3.91 -16.39
C GLY A 554 22.06 -4.14 -16.51
N VAL A 555 22.85 -3.07 -16.43
CA VAL A 555 24.32 -3.16 -16.45
C VAL A 555 24.83 -3.93 -15.24
N GLU A 556 24.31 -3.64 -14.06
CA GLU A 556 24.73 -4.31 -12.82
C GLU A 556 24.33 -5.79 -12.78
N VAL A 557 23.12 -6.16 -13.21
CA VAL A 557 22.70 -7.56 -13.36
C VAL A 557 23.67 -8.31 -14.27
N ARG A 558 24.04 -7.73 -15.42
CA ARG A 558 24.99 -8.35 -16.35
C ARG A 558 26.38 -8.54 -15.72
N ARG A 559 26.86 -7.56 -14.94
CA ARG A 559 28.13 -7.70 -14.19
C ARG A 559 28.06 -8.81 -13.14
N LEU A 560 26.96 -8.89 -12.40
CA LEU A 560 26.74 -9.93 -11.40
C LEU A 560 26.71 -11.33 -12.03
N LEU A 561 26.01 -11.50 -13.15
CA LEU A 561 25.98 -12.75 -13.90
C LEU A 561 27.37 -13.18 -14.38
N LEU A 562 28.16 -12.24 -14.92
CA LEU A 562 29.55 -12.52 -15.34
C LEU A 562 30.44 -12.95 -14.17
N ARG A 563 30.28 -12.31 -12.99
CA ARG A 563 31.03 -12.70 -11.79
C ARG A 563 30.64 -14.09 -11.30
N ALA A 564 29.34 -14.41 -11.30
CA ALA A 564 28.84 -15.73 -10.92
C ALA A 564 29.35 -16.82 -11.87
N GLU A 565 29.35 -16.56 -13.17
CA GLU A 565 29.89 -17.50 -14.18
C GLU A 565 31.38 -17.78 -13.97
N ARG A 566 32.19 -16.74 -13.72
CA ARG A 566 33.62 -16.92 -13.42
C ARG A 566 33.84 -17.77 -12.15
N ARG A 567 33.02 -17.58 -11.13
CA ARG A 567 33.06 -18.40 -9.90
C ARG A 567 32.70 -19.85 -10.19
N ALA A 568 31.64 -20.09 -10.96
CA ALA A 568 31.22 -21.44 -11.35
C ALA A 568 32.30 -22.15 -12.19
N GLN A 569 32.88 -21.47 -13.18
CA GLN A 569 33.99 -22.02 -13.99
C GLN A 569 35.23 -22.32 -13.13
N ALA A 570 35.57 -21.45 -12.18
CA ALA A 570 36.68 -21.69 -11.25
C ALA A 570 36.40 -22.91 -10.34
N ALA A 571 35.18 -23.03 -9.82
CA ALA A 571 34.76 -24.18 -9.00
C ALA A 571 34.79 -25.49 -9.81
N GLN A 572 34.32 -25.49 -11.05
CA GLN A 572 34.37 -26.66 -11.94
C GLN A 572 35.82 -27.08 -12.23
N ARG A 573 36.71 -26.12 -12.51
CA ARG A 573 38.16 -26.40 -12.68
C ARG A 573 38.77 -26.99 -11.42
N ALA A 574 38.47 -26.42 -10.25
CA ALA A 574 38.94 -26.94 -8.96
C ALA A 574 38.41 -28.36 -8.67
N ALA A 575 37.15 -28.65 -9.00
CA ALA A 575 36.56 -29.98 -8.83
C ALA A 575 37.21 -31.03 -9.74
N VAL A 576 37.51 -30.68 -11.00
CA VAL A 576 38.25 -31.55 -11.93
C VAL A 576 39.65 -31.83 -11.38
N LEU A 577 40.40 -30.79 -10.98
CA LEU A 577 41.73 -30.95 -10.39
C LEU A 577 41.70 -31.80 -9.10
N GLY A 578 40.69 -31.63 -8.26
CA GLY A 578 40.48 -32.44 -7.07
C GLY A 578 40.19 -33.92 -7.38
N ARG A 579 39.40 -34.21 -8.43
CA ARG A 579 39.19 -35.58 -8.91
C ARG A 579 40.48 -36.20 -9.46
N CYS A 580 41.22 -35.46 -10.28
CA CYS A 580 42.52 -35.92 -10.79
C CYS A 580 43.50 -36.23 -9.65
N ARG A 581 43.55 -35.38 -8.62
CA ARG A 581 44.39 -35.61 -7.44
C ARG A 581 43.99 -36.87 -6.67
N ARG A 582 42.69 -37.08 -6.42
CA ARG A 582 42.21 -38.31 -5.75
C ARG A 582 42.52 -39.57 -6.55
N LEU A 583 42.39 -39.51 -7.89
CA LEU A 583 42.77 -40.63 -8.76
C LEU A 583 44.27 -40.89 -8.71
N LEU A 584 45.11 -39.85 -8.73
CA LEU A 584 46.56 -39.97 -8.59
C LEU A 584 46.95 -40.55 -7.22
N ASP A 585 46.36 -40.06 -6.13
CA ASP A 585 46.61 -40.58 -4.78
C ASP A 585 46.19 -42.05 -4.65
N SER A 586 45.06 -42.44 -5.27
CA SER A 586 44.61 -43.82 -5.33
C SER A 586 45.56 -44.70 -6.15
N LEU A 587 46.01 -44.25 -7.31
CA LEU A 587 46.99 -44.97 -8.14
C LEU A 587 48.34 -45.13 -7.44
N VAL A 588 48.81 -44.08 -6.73
CA VAL A 588 50.03 -44.15 -5.90
C VAL A 588 49.85 -45.12 -4.74
N GLY A 589 48.67 -45.15 -4.11
CA GLY A 589 48.33 -46.13 -3.08
C GLY A 589 48.37 -47.57 -3.58
N VAL A 590 47.77 -47.83 -4.76
CA VAL A 590 47.80 -49.15 -5.40
C VAL A 590 49.23 -49.55 -5.78
N TRP A 591 50.02 -48.62 -6.33
CA TRP A 591 51.43 -48.89 -6.66
C TRP A 591 52.28 -49.22 -5.44
N ARG A 592 52.05 -48.55 -4.30
CA ARG A 592 52.72 -48.86 -3.03
C ARG A 592 52.31 -50.20 -2.44
N LEU A 593 51.08 -50.67 -2.67
CA LEU A 593 50.61 -51.98 -2.22
C LEU A 593 51.13 -53.13 -3.11
N ALA A 594 51.40 -52.85 -4.38
CA ALA A 594 51.92 -53.83 -5.34
C ALA A 594 53.44 -54.05 -5.25
N ARG A 595 54.15 -53.22 -4.49
CA ARG A 595 55.60 -53.23 -4.29
C ARG A 595 55.92 -53.72 -2.89
#